data_AF-A0A2P9HIL7-F1
#
_entry.id   AF-A0A2P9HIL7-F1
#
_cell.length_a   1.000
_cell.length_b   1.000
_cell.length_c   1.000
_cell.angle_alpha   90.00
_cell.angle_beta   90.00
_cell.angle_gamma   90.00
#
_symmetry.space_group_name_H-M   'P 1'
#
loop_
_entity.id
_entity.type
_entity.pdbx_description
1 polymer ?
#
loop_
_entity_poly.entity_id
_entity_poly.type
_entity_poly.pdbx_seq_one_letter_code
_entity_poly.pdbx_strand_id
1 'polypeptide(L)'
;MTGFARKANFGRLAERANRFRGDERGNFAMITAILLVPLLLVGMVAIDATNLMRTRNNVQAALDAAALAVGKRFSTGASEADMQAYGGKVFNVNLTALAADRVAFAINFPRTSNDDQQIEATASFRYPSLFGSIAAQLTNSADDWDNKQYAMSSFVRLKNTVEVALVLDNSGSMNDTGAGSNKQRLQLLKDAATQLVDTMAAQSALITRVEKPIQFSLVPFAGSVNVGPNYLKETWMDPSGTSPVNLENFTLPVEIDNTRSIIENPKGSGLYFKSGSGWGTDNNKAFSRAALYADLAKRSSASWIPWAGCVEARPGALALDVTPPTESKPETLFVPMFGPAEYYDVDSKNNPTNLTLNSWWTDDLKLSGAARQKDLKKYYLNNVLSKRSDGGGPNYSCTTTAITRLTDITNDAGKATIKTAIKAMQPNGGTNVPEGMAWGWRTLVQGAPFTEGRPSTDRGNDKVVIVLTDGANTYYTYNSLAGSNRDKASNLSYYSAHGYTSRTTKGYSQTRLFQESGVSVSQDNGVYTKAMNARFATLCNNAKNANIIIMTVAVDLNSSKTDEKAQMELLKTCSSDSRVRLDGGKPAKLFWNTTGGELAETFRQIGDELSNLRIAG
;
A
#
# COMPACT_ATOMS: atom_id res chain seq x y z
N MET A 1 -69.25 -104.68 27.61
CA MET A 1 -70.45 -103.82 27.54
C MET A 1 -70.21 -102.57 28.36
N THR A 2 -70.94 -101.50 28.01
CA THR A 2 -71.10 -100.16 28.65
C THR A 2 -70.10 -99.07 28.26
N GLY A 3 -70.55 -98.19 27.35
CA GLY A 3 -70.02 -96.85 27.15
C GLY A 3 -70.67 -95.82 28.09
N PHE A 4 -70.06 -94.64 28.18
CA PHE A 4 -70.67 -93.43 28.75
C PHE A 4 -70.18 -92.20 27.97
N ALA A 5 -71.12 -91.30 27.66
CA ALA A 5 -70.93 -90.06 26.92
C ALA A 5 -71.08 -88.82 27.82
N ARG A 6 -70.78 -87.63 27.24
CA ARG A 6 -71.02 -86.23 27.68
C ARG A 6 -69.87 -85.56 28.45
N LYS A 7 -69.53 -84.27 28.27
CA LYS A 7 -70.20 -83.09 27.66
C LYS A 7 -69.12 -82.02 27.38
N ALA A 8 -69.20 -81.31 26.24
CA ALA A 8 -68.26 -80.23 25.89
C ALA A 8 -68.62 -78.89 26.54
N ASN A 9 -67.62 -78.18 27.09
CA ASN A 9 -67.73 -76.87 27.74
C ASN A 9 -67.43 -75.73 26.74
N PHE A 10 -68.45 -75.25 26.01
CA PHE A 10 -68.32 -74.16 25.03
C PHE A 10 -68.30 -72.74 25.63
N GLY A 11 -68.60 -72.57 26.92
CA GLY A 11 -68.72 -71.23 27.55
C GLY A 11 -67.39 -70.49 27.82
N ARG A 12 -66.28 -71.21 28.06
CA ARG A 12 -64.99 -70.60 28.45
C ARG A 12 -64.15 -70.05 27.28
N LEU A 13 -64.49 -70.41 26.04
CA LEU A 13 -63.79 -69.95 24.83
C LEU A 13 -64.29 -68.58 24.37
N ALA A 14 -65.58 -68.29 24.52
CA ALA A 14 -66.17 -67.01 24.14
C ALA A 14 -65.65 -65.84 25.01
N GLU A 15 -65.48 -66.07 26.32
CA GLU A 15 -64.94 -65.08 27.26
C GLU A 15 -63.46 -64.73 27.01
N ARG A 16 -62.65 -65.73 26.62
CA ARG A 16 -61.23 -65.51 26.27
C ARG A 16 -61.07 -64.82 24.91
N ALA A 17 -61.96 -65.10 23.94
CA ALA A 17 -61.96 -64.44 22.64
C ALA A 17 -62.37 -62.95 22.73
N ASN A 18 -63.32 -62.60 23.60
CA ASN A 18 -63.69 -61.21 23.85
C ASN A 18 -62.59 -60.44 24.62
N ARG A 19 -61.85 -61.08 25.52
CA ARG A 19 -60.65 -60.48 26.13
C ARG A 19 -59.52 -60.24 25.13
N PHE A 20 -59.36 -61.09 24.12
CA PHE A 20 -58.36 -60.91 23.06
C PHE A 20 -58.75 -59.80 22.07
N ARG A 21 -60.05 -59.63 21.77
CA ARG A 21 -60.56 -58.52 20.95
C ARG A 21 -60.42 -57.14 21.59
N GLY A 22 -60.26 -57.06 22.91
CA GLY A 22 -60.07 -55.81 23.65
C GLY A 22 -58.63 -55.56 24.12
N ASP A 23 -57.65 -56.36 23.69
CA ASP A 23 -56.27 -56.24 24.17
C ASP A 23 -55.44 -55.30 23.27
N GLU A 24 -55.40 -54.02 23.63
CA GLU A 24 -54.67 -52.97 22.90
C GLU A 24 -53.14 -53.04 23.09
N ARG A 25 -52.63 -53.96 23.94
CA ARG A 25 -51.19 -54.09 24.24
C ARG A 25 -50.35 -54.55 23.03
N GLY A 26 -50.97 -55.14 22.01
CA GLY A 26 -50.30 -55.51 20.75
C GLY A 26 -50.08 -54.33 19.78
N ASN A 27 -50.81 -53.22 19.95
CA ASN A 27 -50.70 -52.05 19.07
C ASN A 27 -49.35 -51.33 19.23
N PHE A 28 -48.83 -51.29 20.46
CA PHE A 28 -47.49 -50.74 20.72
C PHE A 28 -46.41 -51.53 19.97
N ALA A 29 -46.43 -52.87 20.03
CA ALA A 29 -45.45 -53.70 19.33
C ALA A 29 -45.52 -53.54 17.79
N MET A 30 -46.73 -53.41 17.24
CA MET A 30 -46.94 -53.17 15.81
C MET A 30 -46.42 -51.79 15.38
N ILE A 31 -46.75 -50.73 16.12
CA ILE A 31 -46.29 -49.36 15.83
C ILE A 31 -44.77 -49.26 16.00
N THR A 32 -44.20 -49.86 17.05
CA THR A 32 -42.76 -49.91 17.27
C THR A 32 -42.05 -50.65 16.13
N ALA A 33 -42.57 -51.80 15.68
CA ALA A 33 -41.97 -52.54 14.56
C ALA A 33 -41.97 -51.73 13.25
N ILE A 34 -43.06 -50.98 12.99
CA ILE A 34 -43.17 -50.13 11.79
C ILE A 34 -42.25 -48.91 11.88
N LEU A 35 -42.07 -48.30 13.07
CA LEU A 35 -41.21 -47.13 13.28
C LEU A 35 -39.72 -47.46 13.39
N LEU A 36 -39.38 -48.68 13.82
CA LEU A 36 -37.98 -49.12 13.96
C LEU A 36 -37.26 -49.11 12.60
N VAL A 37 -37.94 -49.56 11.54
CA VAL A 37 -37.37 -49.64 10.18
C VAL A 37 -36.92 -48.27 9.66
N PRO A 38 -37.76 -47.21 9.60
CA PRO A 38 -37.32 -45.89 9.15
C PRO A 38 -36.28 -45.26 10.09
N LEU A 39 -36.33 -45.50 11.40
CA LEU A 39 -35.31 -45.00 12.33
C LEU A 39 -33.93 -45.62 12.07
N LEU A 40 -33.86 -46.93 11.80
CA LEU A 40 -32.62 -47.61 11.45
C LEU A 40 -32.09 -47.11 10.10
N LEU A 41 -32.95 -46.90 9.10
CA LEU A 41 -32.55 -46.36 7.80
C LEU A 41 -31.95 -44.94 7.94
N VAL A 42 -32.57 -44.09 8.75
CA VAL A 42 -32.02 -42.74 9.04
C VAL A 42 -30.67 -42.86 9.74
N GLY A 43 -30.52 -43.78 10.70
CA GLY A 43 -29.24 -44.04 11.37
C GLY A 43 -28.15 -44.53 10.42
N MET A 44 -28.48 -45.42 9.49
CA MET A 44 -27.55 -45.92 8.46
C MET A 44 -27.05 -44.77 7.58
N VAL A 45 -27.96 -43.93 7.06
CA VAL A 45 -27.61 -42.75 6.25
C VAL A 45 -26.74 -41.78 7.05
N ALA A 46 -27.06 -41.54 8.32
CA ALA A 46 -26.29 -40.62 9.16
C ALA A 46 -24.86 -41.11 9.41
N ILE A 47 -24.67 -42.40 9.70
CA ILE A 47 -23.35 -42.99 9.90
C ILE A 47 -22.54 -42.95 8.60
N ASP A 48 -23.15 -43.30 7.47
CA ASP A 48 -22.46 -43.33 6.19
C ASP A 48 -22.09 -41.92 5.71
N ALA A 49 -22.99 -40.94 5.87
CA ALA A 49 -22.70 -39.53 5.61
C ALA A 49 -21.54 -39.02 6.48
N THR A 50 -21.49 -39.41 7.75
CA THR A 50 -20.41 -39.03 8.67
C THR A 50 -19.06 -39.59 8.21
N ASN A 51 -19.02 -40.86 7.79
CA ASN A 51 -17.80 -41.46 7.27
C ASN A 51 -17.38 -40.89 5.92
N LEU A 52 -18.32 -40.60 5.01
CA LEU A 52 -18.04 -39.90 3.77
C LEU A 52 -17.41 -38.53 4.03
N MET A 53 -17.97 -37.75 4.96
CA MET A 53 -17.41 -36.45 5.34
C MET A 53 -16.01 -36.60 5.94
N ARG A 54 -15.78 -37.59 6.80
CA ARG A 54 -14.45 -37.88 7.36
C ARG A 54 -13.44 -38.20 6.26
N THR A 55 -13.82 -39.05 5.30
CA THR A 55 -12.96 -39.41 4.17
C THR A 55 -12.66 -38.20 3.29
N ARG A 56 -13.68 -37.42 2.91
CA ARG A 56 -13.49 -36.20 2.12
C ARG A 56 -12.58 -35.19 2.81
N ASN A 57 -12.76 -34.98 4.11
CA ASN A 57 -11.92 -34.06 4.88
C ASN A 57 -10.46 -34.52 4.94
N ASN A 58 -10.21 -35.82 5.13
CA ASN A 58 -8.84 -36.34 5.11
C ASN A 58 -8.20 -36.29 3.72
N VAL A 59 -8.94 -36.61 2.65
CA VAL A 59 -8.45 -36.48 1.27
C VAL A 59 -8.13 -35.02 0.94
N GLN A 60 -8.99 -34.07 1.33
CA GLN A 60 -8.72 -32.64 1.15
C GLN A 60 -7.47 -32.21 1.91
N ALA A 61 -7.34 -32.59 3.19
CA ALA A 61 -6.17 -32.24 3.98
C ALA A 61 -4.86 -32.83 3.39
N ALA A 62 -4.92 -34.06 2.86
CA ALA A 62 -3.79 -34.67 2.18
C ALA A 62 -3.45 -33.98 0.85
N LEU A 63 -4.46 -33.57 0.07
CA LEU A 63 -4.30 -32.76 -1.14
C LEU A 63 -3.63 -31.41 -0.83
N ASP A 64 -4.11 -30.70 0.18
CA ASP A 64 -3.58 -29.39 0.58
C ASP A 64 -2.11 -29.50 1.03
N ALA A 65 -1.78 -30.54 1.81
CA ALA A 65 -0.40 -30.81 2.21
C ALA A 65 0.52 -31.12 1.02
N ALA A 66 0.04 -31.92 0.07
CA ALA A 66 0.79 -32.27 -1.13
C ALA A 66 0.99 -31.06 -2.06
N ALA A 67 -0.07 -30.30 -2.32
CA ALA A 67 -0.02 -29.10 -3.15
C ALA A 67 0.93 -28.04 -2.57
N LEU A 68 0.91 -27.84 -1.25
CA LEU A 68 1.80 -26.91 -0.56
C LEU A 68 3.27 -27.37 -0.63
N ALA A 69 3.53 -28.66 -0.40
CA ALA A 69 4.86 -29.22 -0.45
C ALA A 69 5.47 -29.15 -1.87
N VAL A 70 4.64 -29.36 -2.90
CA VAL A 70 5.05 -29.20 -4.30
C VAL A 70 5.25 -27.73 -4.65
N GLY A 71 4.37 -26.84 -4.22
CA GLY A 71 4.52 -25.38 -4.41
C GLY A 71 5.86 -24.86 -3.87
N LYS A 72 6.28 -25.35 -2.69
CA LYS A 72 7.59 -25.01 -2.11
C LYS A 72 8.79 -25.55 -2.90
N ARG A 73 8.69 -26.72 -3.53
CA ARG A 73 9.76 -27.25 -4.40
C ARG A 73 9.78 -26.58 -5.77
N PHE A 74 8.62 -26.17 -6.26
CA PHE A 74 8.51 -25.44 -7.52
C PHE A 74 9.33 -24.15 -7.51
N SER A 75 9.36 -23.43 -6.38
CA SER A 75 10.19 -22.21 -6.23
C SER A 75 11.70 -22.47 -6.29
N THR A 76 12.15 -23.72 -6.09
CA THR A 76 13.56 -24.13 -6.12
C THR A 76 14.05 -24.63 -7.50
N GLY A 77 13.19 -24.65 -8.52
CA GLY A 77 13.56 -25.01 -9.90
C GLY A 77 13.70 -26.51 -10.17
N ALA A 78 13.07 -27.37 -9.37
CA ALA A 78 13.05 -28.81 -9.59
C ALA A 78 12.29 -29.21 -10.87
N SER A 79 12.58 -30.40 -11.43
CA SER A 79 11.87 -30.92 -12.60
C SER A 79 10.42 -31.29 -12.28
N GLU A 80 9.51 -31.19 -13.26
CA GLU A 80 8.08 -31.53 -13.07
C GLU A 80 7.88 -32.99 -12.61
N ALA A 81 8.68 -33.91 -13.14
CA ALA A 81 8.64 -35.32 -12.76
C ALA A 81 9.03 -35.54 -11.28
N ASP A 82 10.09 -34.86 -10.81
CA ASP A 82 10.52 -34.96 -9.41
C ASP A 82 9.48 -34.36 -8.45
N MET A 83 8.82 -33.29 -8.89
CA MET A 83 7.76 -32.63 -8.13
C MET A 83 6.50 -33.49 -8.04
N GLN A 84 6.09 -34.14 -9.13
CA GLN A 84 4.97 -35.09 -9.13
C GLN A 84 5.24 -36.28 -8.20
N ALA A 85 6.44 -36.87 -8.29
CA ALA A 85 6.83 -37.98 -7.43
C ALA A 85 6.85 -37.59 -5.95
N TYR A 86 7.36 -36.39 -5.64
CA TYR A 86 7.39 -35.88 -4.28
C TYR A 86 6.00 -35.56 -3.73
N GLY A 87 5.16 -34.89 -4.53
CA GLY A 87 3.77 -34.61 -4.16
C GLY A 87 2.98 -35.87 -3.88
N GLY A 88 3.15 -36.91 -4.70
CA GLY A 88 2.54 -38.22 -4.46
C GLY A 88 3.01 -38.86 -3.15
N LYS A 89 4.30 -38.74 -2.82
CA LYS A 89 4.81 -39.22 -1.53
C LYS A 89 4.19 -38.47 -0.34
N VAL A 90 4.08 -37.14 -0.42
CA VAL A 90 3.47 -36.32 0.64
C VAL A 90 1.98 -36.62 0.76
N PHE A 91 1.27 -36.74 -0.35
CA PHE A 91 -0.15 -37.12 -0.38
C PHE A 91 -0.38 -38.46 0.32
N ASN A 92 0.38 -39.49 -0.07
CA ASN A 92 0.23 -40.85 0.46
C ASN A 92 0.52 -40.95 1.96
N VAL A 93 1.44 -40.13 2.49
CA VAL A 93 1.76 -40.10 3.93
C VAL A 93 0.63 -39.44 4.75
N ASN A 94 -0.09 -38.48 4.18
CA ASN A 94 -1.16 -37.74 4.86
C ASN A 94 -2.56 -38.38 4.66
N LEU A 95 -2.69 -39.29 3.69
CA LEU A 95 -3.91 -40.06 3.46
C LEU A 95 -4.02 -41.20 4.48
N THR A 96 -5.02 -41.14 5.34
CA THR A 96 -5.27 -42.13 6.40
C THR A 96 -6.63 -42.80 6.30
N ALA A 97 -7.60 -42.15 5.63
CA ALA A 97 -8.96 -42.66 5.51
C ALA A 97 -9.14 -43.70 4.38
N LEU A 98 -8.23 -43.75 3.42
CA LEU A 98 -8.24 -44.68 2.28
C LEU A 98 -6.83 -45.19 2.01
N ALA A 99 -6.73 -46.37 1.39
CA ALA A 99 -5.46 -46.85 0.86
C ALA A 99 -5.08 -46.03 -0.39
N ALA A 100 -3.79 -45.75 -0.55
CA ALA A 100 -3.27 -44.88 -1.62
C ALA A 100 -3.55 -45.40 -3.03
N ASP A 101 -3.60 -46.72 -3.22
CA ASP A 101 -3.94 -47.38 -4.50
C ASP A 101 -5.40 -47.19 -4.93
N ARG A 102 -6.28 -46.78 -4.00
CA ARG A 102 -7.70 -46.52 -4.25
C ARG A 102 -7.99 -45.07 -4.63
N VAL A 103 -6.95 -44.22 -4.68
CA VAL A 103 -7.06 -42.80 -4.99
C VAL A 103 -6.15 -42.47 -6.17
N ALA A 104 -6.74 -42.05 -7.29
CA ALA A 104 -5.99 -41.53 -8.41
C ALA A 104 -5.55 -40.09 -8.11
N PHE A 105 -4.29 -39.92 -7.76
CA PHE A 105 -3.66 -38.63 -7.49
C PHE A 105 -2.91 -38.11 -8.72
N ALA A 106 -3.07 -36.83 -9.05
CA ALA A 106 -2.31 -36.15 -10.09
C ALA A 106 -2.01 -34.70 -9.71
N ILE A 107 -0.87 -34.19 -10.19
CA ILE A 107 -0.50 -32.78 -10.10
C ILE A 107 -0.35 -32.21 -11.51
N ASN A 108 -1.09 -31.15 -11.77
CA ASN A 108 -1.01 -30.38 -12.99
C ASN A 108 -0.29 -29.06 -12.72
N PHE A 109 0.64 -28.71 -13.61
CA PHE A 109 1.35 -27.43 -13.60
C PHE A 109 0.78 -26.51 -14.69
N PRO A 110 0.79 -25.17 -14.46
CA PRO A 110 0.36 -24.23 -15.49
C PRO A 110 1.29 -24.32 -16.70
N ARG A 111 0.71 -24.41 -17.90
CA ARG A 111 1.47 -24.60 -19.15
C ARG A 111 1.75 -23.28 -19.87
N THR A 112 0.98 -22.24 -19.58
CA THR A 112 1.13 -20.92 -20.19
C THR A 112 1.02 -19.80 -19.16
N SER A 113 1.50 -18.60 -19.50
CA SER A 113 1.39 -17.40 -18.67
C SER A 113 -0.05 -16.95 -18.40
N ASN A 114 -1.02 -17.51 -19.13
CA ASN A 114 -2.44 -17.16 -19.08
C ASN A 114 -3.29 -18.16 -18.27
N ASP A 115 -2.74 -19.31 -17.88
CA ASP A 115 -3.37 -20.16 -16.86
C ASP A 115 -3.28 -19.44 -15.51
N ASP A 116 -4.21 -19.67 -14.57
CA ASP A 116 -4.35 -18.96 -13.28
C ASP A 116 -3.13 -19.00 -12.32
N GLN A 117 -1.99 -19.51 -12.79
CA GLN A 117 -0.69 -19.66 -12.11
C GLN A 117 -0.83 -20.47 -10.82
N GLN A 118 -1.67 -21.49 -10.88
CA GLN A 118 -1.96 -22.40 -9.79
C GLN A 118 -1.46 -23.81 -10.13
N ILE A 119 -0.76 -24.43 -9.19
CA ILE A 119 -0.61 -25.88 -9.19
C ILE A 119 -1.96 -26.45 -8.77
N GLU A 120 -2.49 -27.35 -9.57
CA GLU A 120 -3.71 -28.09 -9.25
C GLU A 120 -3.31 -29.50 -8.83
N ALA A 121 -3.57 -29.85 -7.57
CA ALA A 121 -3.51 -31.22 -7.09
C ALA A 121 -4.92 -31.81 -7.14
N THR A 122 -5.10 -32.93 -7.83
CA THR A 122 -6.39 -33.62 -7.96
C THR A 122 -6.31 -35.00 -7.32
N ALA A 123 -7.38 -35.40 -6.64
CA ALA A 123 -7.57 -36.75 -6.12
C ALA A 123 -8.96 -37.25 -6.53
N SER A 124 -9.00 -38.38 -7.23
CA SER A 124 -10.23 -39.09 -7.58
C SER A 124 -10.31 -40.42 -6.86
N PHE A 125 -11.41 -40.69 -6.17
CA PHE A 125 -11.60 -41.94 -5.43
C PHE A 125 -13.05 -42.42 -5.47
N ARG A 126 -13.25 -43.72 -5.21
CA ARG A 126 -14.56 -44.31 -4.98
C ARG A 126 -14.76 -44.52 -3.50
N TYR A 127 -15.89 -44.05 -2.96
CA TYR A 127 -16.23 -44.23 -1.56
C TYR A 127 -16.99 -45.56 -1.37
N PRO A 128 -16.45 -46.53 -0.62
CA PRO A 128 -17.20 -47.72 -0.24
C PRO A 128 -18.21 -47.36 0.85
N SER A 129 -19.51 -47.44 0.57
CA SER A 129 -20.53 -47.19 1.59
C SER A 129 -20.58 -48.36 2.57
N LEU A 130 -20.77 -48.06 3.85
CA LEU A 130 -20.94 -49.12 4.86
C LEU A 130 -22.27 -49.88 4.68
N PHE A 131 -23.27 -49.20 4.10
CA PHE A 131 -24.63 -49.72 3.94
C PHE A 131 -25.08 -49.73 2.47
N GLY A 132 -24.16 -49.54 1.52
CA GLY A 132 -24.46 -49.46 0.09
C GLY A 132 -25.16 -50.71 -0.45
N SER A 133 -24.73 -51.89 -0.01
CA SER A 133 -25.37 -53.17 -0.35
C SER A 133 -26.83 -53.29 0.15
N ILE A 134 -27.11 -52.80 1.36
CA ILE A 134 -28.47 -52.77 1.93
C ILE A 134 -29.33 -51.73 1.18
N ALA A 135 -28.78 -50.55 0.89
CA ALA A 135 -29.47 -49.53 0.12
C ALA A 135 -29.80 -50.01 -1.30
N ALA A 136 -28.87 -50.71 -1.97
CA ALA A 136 -29.07 -51.27 -3.30
C ALA A 136 -30.17 -52.33 -3.32
N GLN A 137 -30.24 -53.21 -2.30
CA GLN A 137 -31.31 -54.20 -2.17
C GLN A 137 -32.68 -53.56 -1.93
N LEU A 138 -32.74 -52.46 -1.16
CA LEU A 138 -33.99 -51.75 -0.86
C LEU A 138 -34.51 -50.91 -2.03
N THR A 139 -33.61 -50.39 -2.86
CA THR A 139 -33.93 -49.50 -4.00
C THR A 139 -33.96 -50.22 -5.35
N ASN A 140 -33.90 -51.56 -5.35
CA ASN A 140 -33.96 -52.39 -6.55
C ASN A 140 -32.84 -52.08 -7.58
N SER A 141 -31.62 -51.90 -7.08
CA SER A 141 -30.37 -51.71 -7.85
C SER A 141 -30.29 -50.44 -8.72
N ALA A 142 -31.20 -49.47 -8.55
CA ALA A 142 -31.21 -48.27 -9.39
C ALA A 142 -30.03 -47.30 -9.12
N ASP A 143 -29.46 -47.33 -7.91
CA ASP A 143 -28.30 -46.52 -7.54
C ASP A 143 -27.23 -47.41 -6.86
N ASP A 144 -26.04 -47.45 -7.46
CA ASP A 144 -24.86 -48.10 -6.87
C ASP A 144 -24.14 -47.11 -5.95
N TRP A 145 -24.51 -47.16 -4.67
CA TRP A 145 -23.95 -46.29 -3.62
C TRP A 145 -22.46 -46.59 -3.36
N ASP A 146 -21.97 -47.78 -3.73
CA ASP A 146 -20.59 -48.22 -3.52
C ASP A 146 -19.63 -47.82 -4.66
N ASN A 147 -20.16 -47.31 -5.77
CA ASN A 147 -19.40 -46.93 -6.95
C ASN A 147 -19.48 -45.44 -7.28
N LYS A 148 -19.98 -44.61 -6.36
CA LYS A 148 -19.98 -43.16 -6.52
C LYS A 148 -18.54 -42.64 -6.49
N GLN A 149 -18.12 -42.05 -7.61
CA GLN A 149 -16.81 -41.43 -7.77
C GLN A 149 -16.84 -39.99 -7.26
N TYR A 150 -15.85 -39.63 -6.47
CA TYR A 150 -15.63 -38.28 -5.98
C TYR A 150 -14.31 -37.77 -6.56
N ALA A 151 -14.34 -36.54 -7.07
CA ALA A 151 -13.15 -35.80 -7.49
C ALA A 151 -13.00 -34.60 -6.55
N MET A 152 -11.79 -34.40 -6.04
CA MET A 152 -11.42 -33.29 -5.19
C MET A 152 -10.19 -32.60 -5.77
N SER A 153 -10.14 -31.29 -5.64
CA SER A 153 -9.01 -30.48 -6.10
C SER A 153 -8.53 -29.54 -5.00
N SER A 154 -7.23 -29.27 -5.01
CA SER A 154 -6.60 -28.24 -4.22
C SER A 154 -5.72 -27.40 -5.13
N PHE A 155 -5.78 -26.09 -4.94
CA PHE A 155 -5.06 -25.13 -5.76
C PHE A 155 -4.04 -24.39 -4.90
N VAL A 156 -2.78 -24.40 -5.32
CA VAL A 156 -1.72 -23.60 -4.70
C VAL A 156 -1.19 -22.62 -5.72
N ARG A 157 -1.36 -21.32 -5.43
CA ARG A 157 -0.89 -20.26 -6.31
C ARG A 157 0.61 -20.06 -6.14
N LEU A 158 1.34 -20.17 -7.24
CA LEU A 158 2.78 -20.00 -7.32
C LEU A 158 3.13 -18.53 -7.50
N LYS A 159 2.78 -17.68 -6.53
CA LYS A 159 3.23 -16.29 -6.53
C LYS A 159 4.19 -16.12 -5.36
N ASN A 160 5.47 -15.92 -5.67
CA ASN A 160 6.46 -15.34 -4.78
C ASN A 160 6.94 -14.04 -5.44
N THR A 161 5.98 -13.16 -5.74
CA THR A 161 6.24 -11.86 -6.35
C THR A 161 6.63 -10.86 -5.28
N VAL A 162 7.52 -9.93 -5.62
CA VAL A 162 7.92 -8.85 -4.71
C VAL A 162 7.77 -7.51 -5.41
N GLU A 163 7.10 -6.60 -4.73
CA GLU A 163 6.97 -5.20 -5.14
C GLU A 163 7.75 -4.34 -4.15
N VAL A 164 8.80 -3.68 -4.63
CA VAL A 164 9.73 -2.90 -3.81
C VAL A 164 9.57 -1.42 -4.12
N ALA A 165 9.42 -0.59 -3.09
CA ALA A 165 9.54 0.86 -3.19
C ALA A 165 10.87 1.31 -2.58
N LEU A 166 11.77 1.81 -3.43
CA LEU A 166 13.00 2.45 -3.01
C LEU A 166 12.71 3.92 -2.66
N VAL A 167 12.63 4.23 -1.38
CA VAL A 167 12.42 5.58 -0.84
C VAL A 167 13.78 6.15 -0.47
N LEU A 168 14.31 7.00 -1.34
CA LEU A 168 15.71 7.43 -1.29
C LEU A 168 15.82 8.93 -1.04
N ASP A 169 16.65 9.30 -0.06
CA ASP A 169 16.87 10.67 0.37
C ASP A 169 17.70 11.47 -0.64
N ASN A 170 17.17 12.64 -1.02
CA ASN A 170 17.75 13.64 -1.90
C ASN A 170 17.99 14.96 -1.16
N SER A 171 17.95 14.99 0.17
CA SER A 171 18.17 16.22 0.92
C SER A 171 19.59 16.77 0.71
N GLY A 172 19.79 18.04 1.06
CA GLY A 172 21.08 18.73 0.86
C GLY A 172 22.25 18.06 1.59
N SER A 173 22.02 17.39 2.74
CA SER A 173 23.05 16.65 3.49
C SER A 173 23.65 15.50 2.69
N MET A 174 22.91 14.94 1.73
CA MET A 174 23.40 13.87 0.86
C MET A 174 24.52 14.32 -0.11
N ASN A 175 24.81 15.63 -0.17
CA ASN A 175 25.95 16.19 -0.88
C ASN A 175 27.28 16.04 -0.10
N ASP A 176 27.21 15.72 1.20
CA ASP A 176 28.37 15.52 2.06
C ASP A 176 29.16 14.28 1.64
N THR A 177 30.46 14.27 1.95
CA THR A 177 31.33 13.11 1.75
C THR A 177 30.94 12.00 2.73
N GLY A 178 30.73 10.78 2.22
CA GLY A 178 30.36 9.64 3.04
C GLY A 178 31.48 9.20 3.98
N ALA A 179 31.14 8.83 5.21
CA ALA A 179 32.15 8.36 6.16
C ALA A 179 32.81 7.07 5.66
N GLY A 180 34.13 6.97 5.79
CA GLY A 180 34.91 5.84 5.27
C GLY A 180 34.99 5.76 3.74
N SER A 181 34.65 6.85 3.02
CA SER A 181 34.66 6.93 1.56
C SER A 181 35.21 8.27 1.05
N ASN A 182 35.61 8.29 -0.22
CA ASN A 182 36.04 9.50 -0.94
C ASN A 182 34.94 10.02 -1.90
N LYS A 183 33.72 9.50 -1.79
CA LYS A 183 32.58 9.85 -2.63
C LYS A 183 31.48 10.53 -1.79
N GLN A 184 30.65 11.32 -2.46
CA GLN A 184 29.44 11.88 -1.87
C GLN A 184 28.47 10.78 -1.45
N ARG A 185 27.74 10.98 -0.34
CA ARG A 185 26.73 10.04 0.17
C ARG A 185 25.71 9.67 -0.91
N LEU A 186 25.20 10.65 -1.65
CA LEU A 186 24.25 10.37 -2.73
C LEU A 186 24.85 9.50 -3.83
N GLN A 187 26.13 9.70 -4.18
CA GLN A 187 26.77 8.87 -5.20
C GLN A 187 26.91 7.42 -4.73
N LEU A 188 27.30 7.21 -3.47
CA LEU A 188 27.37 5.87 -2.87
C LEU A 188 26.00 5.20 -2.85
N LEU A 189 24.95 5.96 -2.50
CA LEU A 189 23.58 5.49 -2.53
C LEU A 189 23.14 5.06 -3.93
N LYS A 190 23.43 5.88 -4.95
CA LYS A 190 23.10 5.56 -6.34
C LYS A 190 23.81 4.30 -6.82
N ASP A 191 25.09 4.15 -6.48
CA ASP A 191 25.90 2.97 -6.83
C ASP A 191 25.30 1.70 -6.19
N ALA A 192 25.01 1.74 -4.87
CA ALA A 192 24.46 0.62 -4.12
C ALA A 192 23.02 0.25 -4.55
N ALA A 193 22.15 1.23 -4.76
CA ALA A 193 20.80 1.01 -5.24
C ALA A 193 20.78 0.43 -6.66
N THR A 194 21.69 0.90 -7.53
CA THR A 194 21.86 0.34 -8.88
C THR A 194 22.28 -1.13 -8.81
N GLN A 195 23.22 -1.46 -7.93
CA GLN A 195 23.68 -2.83 -7.74
C GLN A 195 22.56 -3.75 -7.24
N LEU A 196 21.75 -3.30 -6.27
CA LEU A 196 20.58 -4.06 -5.81
C LEU A 196 19.60 -4.37 -6.95
N VAL A 197 19.29 -3.37 -7.79
CA VAL A 197 18.41 -3.57 -8.95
C VAL A 197 19.01 -4.60 -9.92
N ASP A 198 20.32 -4.51 -10.20
CA ASP A 198 21.00 -5.46 -11.08
C ASP A 198 20.98 -6.90 -10.50
N THR A 199 21.26 -7.06 -9.20
CA THR A 199 21.24 -8.37 -8.53
C THR A 199 19.84 -8.98 -8.53
N MET A 200 18.83 -8.19 -8.18
CA MET A 200 17.43 -8.66 -8.15
C MET A 200 16.94 -9.00 -9.56
N ALA A 201 17.27 -8.19 -10.57
CA ALA A 201 16.96 -8.46 -11.96
C ALA A 201 17.60 -9.79 -12.43
N ALA A 202 18.88 -10.02 -12.12
CA ALA A 202 19.58 -11.25 -12.49
C ALA A 202 18.93 -12.51 -11.87
N GLN A 203 18.53 -12.44 -10.60
CA GLN A 203 17.81 -13.54 -9.95
C GLN A 203 16.41 -13.75 -10.56
N SER A 204 15.75 -12.67 -10.98
CA SER A 204 14.42 -12.74 -11.58
C SER A 204 14.41 -13.38 -12.97
N ALA A 205 15.50 -13.26 -13.73
CA ALA A 205 15.64 -13.86 -15.05
C ALA A 205 15.58 -15.40 -15.03
N LEU A 206 15.84 -16.01 -13.86
CA LEU A 206 15.69 -17.45 -13.64
C LEU A 206 14.22 -17.90 -13.54
N ILE A 207 13.27 -16.96 -13.51
CA ILE A 207 11.85 -17.20 -13.29
C ILE A 207 11.10 -16.92 -14.59
N THR A 208 10.92 -17.95 -15.40
CA THR A 208 10.33 -17.81 -16.75
C THR A 208 8.80 -17.93 -16.76
N ARG A 209 8.17 -18.28 -15.63
CA ARG A 209 6.73 -18.62 -15.57
C ARG A 209 5.88 -17.73 -14.66
N VAL A 210 6.44 -16.66 -14.09
CA VAL A 210 5.71 -15.68 -13.28
C VAL A 210 5.71 -14.35 -14.02
N GLU A 211 4.55 -13.72 -14.15
CA GLU A 211 4.47 -12.39 -14.75
C GLU A 211 4.96 -11.34 -13.74
N LYS A 212 5.92 -10.49 -14.14
CA LYS A 212 6.50 -9.40 -13.34
C LYS A 212 6.87 -9.88 -11.91
N PRO A 213 7.76 -10.88 -11.78
CA PRO A 213 8.09 -11.46 -10.48
C PRO A 213 8.73 -10.46 -9.53
N ILE A 214 9.42 -9.45 -10.07
CA ILE A 214 10.05 -8.39 -9.29
C ILE A 214 9.75 -7.04 -9.93
N GLN A 215 9.13 -6.16 -9.16
CA GLN A 215 8.86 -4.80 -9.59
C GLN A 215 9.46 -3.81 -8.61
N PHE A 216 10.05 -2.74 -9.14
CA PHE A 216 10.65 -1.66 -8.36
C PHE A 216 9.95 -0.35 -8.70
N SER A 217 9.64 0.44 -7.68
CA SER A 217 9.35 1.87 -7.79
C SER A 217 10.47 2.66 -7.11
N LEU A 218 10.71 3.86 -7.60
CA LEU A 218 11.69 4.79 -7.01
C LEU A 218 10.96 6.04 -6.57
N VAL A 219 11.13 6.40 -5.31
CA VAL A 219 10.58 7.61 -4.69
C VAL A 219 11.75 8.46 -4.16
N PRO A 220 12.28 9.38 -4.98
CA PRO A 220 13.22 10.39 -4.53
C PRO A 220 12.47 11.42 -3.68
N PHE A 221 12.94 11.66 -2.45
CA PHE A 221 12.31 12.62 -1.54
C PHE A 221 13.30 13.63 -0.97
N ALA A 222 12.83 14.84 -0.73
CA ALA A 222 13.56 15.87 0.00
C ALA A 222 12.55 16.58 0.91
N GLY A 223 12.41 17.91 0.83
CA GLY A 223 11.35 18.64 1.55
C GLY A 223 9.94 18.29 1.04
N SER A 224 9.84 17.92 -0.24
CA SER A 224 8.61 17.50 -0.93
C SER A 224 8.89 16.29 -1.84
N VAL A 225 7.83 15.71 -2.39
CA VAL A 225 7.91 14.59 -3.34
C VAL A 225 7.32 15.00 -4.68
N ASN A 226 8.02 14.65 -5.77
CA ASN A 226 7.64 14.96 -7.14
C ASN A 226 6.91 13.76 -7.76
N VAL A 227 5.63 13.92 -8.09
CA VAL A 227 4.82 12.88 -8.74
C VAL A 227 4.98 12.90 -10.26
N GLY A 228 5.45 14.01 -10.82
CA GLY A 228 5.68 14.22 -12.25
C GLY A 228 4.81 15.34 -12.82
N PRO A 229 5.36 16.22 -13.69
CA PRO A 229 4.67 17.42 -14.18
C PRO A 229 3.49 17.11 -15.11
N ASN A 230 3.43 15.92 -15.68
CA ASN A 230 2.37 15.51 -16.61
C ASN A 230 1.03 15.24 -15.91
N TYR A 231 1.03 15.10 -14.58
CA TYR A 231 -0.14 14.67 -13.83
C TYR A 231 -1.04 15.81 -13.32
N LEU A 232 -0.78 17.06 -13.69
CA LEU A 232 -1.47 18.23 -13.12
C LEU A 232 -3.01 18.19 -13.25
N LYS A 233 -3.50 17.46 -14.25
CA LYS A 233 -4.93 17.35 -14.60
C LYS A 233 -5.52 15.96 -14.37
N GLU A 234 -4.81 15.07 -13.70
CA GLU A 234 -5.34 13.75 -13.35
C GLU A 234 -6.51 13.86 -12.38
N THR A 235 -7.38 12.86 -12.39
CA THR A 235 -8.60 12.80 -11.56
C THR A 235 -8.32 12.70 -10.05
N TRP A 236 -7.11 12.28 -9.67
CA TRP A 236 -6.67 12.22 -8.28
C TRP A 236 -6.01 13.51 -7.77
N MET A 237 -5.80 14.47 -8.67
CA MET A 237 -5.42 15.84 -8.34
C MET A 237 -6.68 16.68 -8.09
N ASP A 238 -6.51 17.89 -7.55
CA ASP A 238 -7.58 18.88 -7.36
C ASP A 238 -7.50 20.03 -8.40
N PRO A 239 -7.87 19.78 -9.67
CA PRO A 239 -7.85 20.82 -10.71
C PRO A 239 -8.93 21.88 -10.49
N SER A 240 -9.97 21.58 -9.71
CA SER A 240 -11.14 22.45 -9.49
C SER A 240 -11.06 23.28 -8.21
N GLY A 241 -10.03 23.10 -7.38
CA GLY A 241 -9.84 23.92 -6.18
C GLY A 241 -10.79 23.58 -5.03
N THR A 242 -11.25 22.34 -4.98
CA THR A 242 -12.23 21.83 -4.02
C THR A 242 -11.59 21.44 -2.68
N SER A 243 -10.30 21.08 -2.69
CA SER A 243 -9.58 20.67 -1.48
C SER A 243 -9.37 21.87 -0.54
N PRO A 244 -9.52 21.70 0.79
CA PRO A 244 -9.30 22.78 1.76
C PRO A 244 -7.86 23.31 1.76
N VAL A 245 -6.91 22.60 1.15
CA VAL A 245 -5.49 22.99 1.03
C VAL A 245 -5.24 23.89 -0.19
N ASN A 246 -6.10 23.85 -1.22
CA ASN A 246 -5.81 24.41 -2.54
C ASN A 246 -5.55 25.92 -2.49
N LEU A 247 -6.36 26.69 -1.76
CA LEU A 247 -6.31 28.15 -1.81
C LEU A 247 -5.93 28.79 -0.47
N GLU A 248 -5.36 28.02 0.48
CA GLU A 248 -5.05 28.46 1.85
C GLU A 248 -4.10 29.67 1.98
N ASN A 249 -3.36 29.98 0.91
CA ASN A 249 -2.34 31.04 0.90
C ASN A 249 -2.82 32.36 0.27
N PHE A 250 -4.04 32.40 -0.27
CA PHE A 250 -4.55 33.57 -1.01
C PHE A 250 -5.76 34.20 -0.32
N THR A 251 -5.87 35.52 -0.42
CA THR A 251 -7.09 36.23 -0.05
C THR A 251 -8.08 36.16 -1.22
N LEU A 252 -9.20 35.46 -1.01
CA LEU A 252 -10.28 35.30 -1.98
C LEU A 252 -11.64 35.52 -1.27
N PRO A 253 -12.69 35.96 -1.99
CA PRO A 253 -12.71 36.34 -3.41
C PRO A 253 -11.93 37.65 -3.68
N VAL A 254 -11.64 37.93 -4.95
CA VAL A 254 -10.86 39.11 -5.33
C VAL A 254 -11.26 39.67 -6.70
N GLU A 255 -11.33 41.00 -6.81
CA GLU A 255 -11.40 41.71 -8.08
C GLU A 255 -9.98 41.98 -8.56
N ILE A 256 -9.64 41.51 -9.77
CA ILE A 256 -8.30 41.67 -10.35
C ILE A 256 -8.22 43.00 -11.09
N ASP A 257 -9.19 43.25 -11.96
CA ASP A 257 -9.37 44.50 -12.70
C ASP A 257 -10.84 44.63 -13.14
N ASN A 258 -11.18 45.72 -13.82
CA ASN A 258 -12.53 46.04 -14.27
C ASN A 258 -13.19 44.96 -15.16
N THR A 259 -12.44 43.99 -15.67
CA THR A 259 -12.91 42.92 -16.56
C THR A 259 -12.74 41.51 -16.00
N ARG A 260 -12.01 41.35 -14.88
CA ARG A 260 -11.63 40.05 -14.31
C ARG A 260 -11.78 40.05 -12.80
N SER A 261 -12.52 39.09 -12.29
CA SER A 261 -12.66 38.77 -10.87
C SER A 261 -12.55 37.27 -10.65
N ILE A 262 -12.25 36.88 -9.41
CA ILE A 262 -12.38 35.51 -8.92
C ILE A 262 -13.38 35.56 -7.77
N ILE A 263 -14.53 34.92 -7.98
CA ILE A 263 -15.69 34.99 -7.09
C ILE A 263 -15.94 33.63 -6.46
N GLU A 264 -16.47 33.63 -5.24
CA GLU A 264 -16.96 32.41 -4.61
C GLU A 264 -18.37 32.09 -5.14
N ASN A 265 -18.60 30.88 -5.65
CA ASN A 265 -19.89 30.51 -6.23
C ASN A 265 -20.25 29.01 -6.00
N PRO A 266 -21.35 28.68 -5.30
CA PRO A 266 -22.21 29.60 -4.55
C PRO A 266 -21.45 30.20 -3.35
N LYS A 267 -21.89 31.37 -2.89
CA LYS A 267 -21.31 32.04 -1.72
C LYS A 267 -21.34 31.11 -0.50
N GLY A 268 -20.22 30.99 0.22
CA GLY A 268 -20.03 30.09 1.35
C GLY A 268 -19.62 28.66 0.98
N SER A 269 -19.54 28.29 -0.30
CA SER A 269 -19.10 26.96 -0.73
C SER A 269 -17.60 26.70 -0.51
N GLY A 270 -16.78 27.75 -0.46
CA GLY A 270 -15.34 27.65 -0.58
C GLY A 270 -14.84 27.35 -1.99
N LEU A 271 -15.72 27.32 -3.00
CA LEU A 271 -15.36 27.10 -4.40
C LEU A 271 -15.27 28.44 -5.14
N TYR A 272 -14.17 28.64 -5.86
CA TYR A 272 -13.88 29.90 -6.52
C TYR A 272 -13.88 29.73 -8.04
N PHE A 273 -14.40 30.74 -8.74
CA PHE A 273 -14.58 30.72 -10.19
C PHE A 273 -14.09 32.02 -10.80
N LYS A 274 -13.48 31.92 -11.98
CA LYS A 274 -13.16 33.07 -12.82
C LYS A 274 -14.46 33.71 -13.31
N SER A 275 -14.63 35.01 -13.09
CA SER A 275 -15.81 35.77 -13.50
C SER A 275 -15.42 37.08 -14.19
N GLY A 276 -16.03 37.36 -15.33
CA GLY A 276 -15.82 38.58 -16.11
C GLY A 276 -15.35 38.30 -17.55
N SER A 277 -15.63 39.25 -18.46
CA SER A 277 -15.34 39.12 -19.88
C SER A 277 -13.86 39.01 -20.21
N GLY A 278 -12.98 39.56 -19.36
CA GLY A 278 -11.53 39.54 -19.55
C GLY A 278 -10.90 38.14 -19.43
N TRP A 279 -11.65 37.13 -18.96
CA TRP A 279 -11.21 35.73 -18.94
C TRP A 279 -11.43 35.00 -20.28
N GLY A 280 -12.19 35.58 -21.21
CA GLY A 280 -12.50 34.95 -22.49
C GLY A 280 -13.12 33.55 -22.31
N THR A 281 -12.53 32.54 -22.93
CA THR A 281 -13.01 31.15 -22.86
C THR A 281 -12.82 30.49 -21.48
N ASP A 282 -12.08 31.12 -20.57
CA ASP A 282 -11.90 30.67 -19.19
C ASP A 282 -12.91 31.30 -18.22
N ASN A 283 -13.83 32.16 -18.69
CA ASN A 283 -14.90 32.70 -17.86
C ASN A 283 -15.81 31.56 -17.33
N ASN A 284 -16.25 31.69 -16.09
CA ASN A 284 -17.01 30.70 -15.32
C ASN A 284 -16.29 29.35 -15.07
N LYS A 285 -15.00 29.23 -15.37
CA LYS A 285 -14.21 28.03 -14.98
C LYS A 285 -13.75 28.13 -13.53
N ALA A 286 -13.63 26.98 -12.88
CA ALA A 286 -13.10 26.88 -11.52
C ALA A 286 -11.68 27.45 -11.44
N PHE A 287 -11.40 28.11 -10.32
CA PHE A 287 -10.10 28.65 -9.97
C PHE A 287 -9.42 27.76 -8.93
N SER A 288 -8.18 27.41 -9.19
CA SER A 288 -7.35 26.53 -8.39
C SER A 288 -5.87 26.86 -8.62
N ARG A 289 -4.96 26.24 -7.85
CA ARG A 289 -3.53 26.31 -8.15
C ARG A 289 -3.18 25.76 -9.54
N ALA A 290 -3.88 24.73 -10.02
CA ALA A 290 -3.66 24.22 -11.37
C ALA A 290 -4.06 25.26 -12.44
N ALA A 291 -5.19 25.96 -12.23
CA ALA A 291 -5.61 27.07 -13.08
C ALA A 291 -4.60 28.24 -13.00
N LEU A 292 -4.08 28.55 -11.81
CA LEU A 292 -3.06 29.58 -11.63
C LEU A 292 -1.77 29.24 -12.37
N TYR A 293 -1.25 28.02 -12.28
CA TYR A 293 -0.10 27.58 -13.07
C TYR A 293 -0.33 27.76 -14.58
N ALA A 294 -1.50 27.39 -15.08
CA ALA A 294 -1.85 27.56 -16.49
C ALA A 294 -1.88 29.05 -16.89
N ASP A 295 -2.41 29.92 -16.03
CA ASP A 295 -2.45 31.36 -16.27
C ASP A 295 -1.03 31.98 -16.25
N LEU A 296 -0.19 31.58 -15.29
CA LEU A 296 1.18 32.06 -15.20
C LEU A 296 2.04 31.63 -16.40
N ALA A 297 1.88 30.38 -16.86
CA ALA A 297 2.57 29.86 -18.03
C ALA A 297 2.15 30.58 -19.34
N LYS A 298 0.92 31.11 -19.41
CA LYS A 298 0.49 31.97 -20.53
C LYS A 298 1.12 33.37 -20.46
N ARG A 299 1.38 33.88 -19.25
CA ARG A 299 1.89 35.24 -19.03
C ARG A 299 3.41 35.34 -19.13
N SER A 300 4.14 34.27 -18.88
CA SER A 300 5.60 34.27 -18.89
C SER A 300 6.15 33.01 -19.53
N SER A 301 7.15 33.19 -20.39
CA SER A 301 7.90 32.11 -21.04
C SER A 301 9.01 31.50 -20.17
N ALA A 302 9.11 31.90 -18.90
CA ALA A 302 10.15 31.39 -18.02
C ALA A 302 9.96 29.90 -17.73
N SER A 303 10.97 29.09 -18.06
CA SER A 303 10.91 27.62 -17.99
C SER A 303 10.71 27.03 -16.60
N TRP A 304 10.88 27.82 -15.53
CA TRP A 304 10.75 27.41 -14.13
C TRP A 304 9.36 27.72 -13.52
N ILE A 305 8.48 28.40 -14.26
CA ILE A 305 7.11 28.72 -13.84
C ILE A 305 6.14 27.53 -13.95
N PRO A 306 6.14 26.74 -15.05
CA PRO A 306 5.27 25.57 -15.14
C PRO A 306 5.44 24.63 -13.94
N TRP A 307 4.36 23.95 -13.55
CA TRP A 307 4.40 23.04 -12.40
C TRP A 307 5.43 21.93 -12.61
N ALA A 308 6.36 21.79 -11.67
CA ALA A 308 7.47 20.85 -11.76
C ALA A 308 7.08 19.41 -11.35
N GLY A 309 5.89 19.22 -10.78
CA GLY A 309 5.35 17.91 -10.42
C GLY A 309 5.25 17.63 -8.92
N CYS A 310 5.60 18.55 -8.02
CA CYS A 310 5.45 18.30 -6.58
C CYS A 310 4.06 18.62 -6.05
N VAL A 311 3.64 17.87 -5.03
CA VAL A 311 2.34 17.99 -4.41
C VAL A 311 2.45 18.31 -2.93
N GLU A 312 1.39 18.89 -2.41
CA GLU A 312 1.17 19.14 -0.99
C GLU A 312 0.87 17.85 -0.23
N ALA A 313 1.33 17.78 1.01
CA ALA A 313 0.87 16.78 1.97
C ALA A 313 -0.62 16.98 2.24
N ARG A 314 -1.37 15.88 2.24
CA ARG A 314 -2.81 15.87 2.57
C ARG A 314 -3.04 16.24 4.04
N PRO A 315 -4.22 16.75 4.41
CA PRO A 315 -4.48 17.16 5.78
C PRO A 315 -4.84 15.97 6.69
N GLY A 316 -4.52 16.08 7.97
CA GLY A 316 -4.87 15.11 9.02
C GLY A 316 -4.30 13.71 8.79
N ALA A 317 -5.09 12.71 9.16
CA ALA A 317 -4.78 11.30 8.98
C ALA A 317 -4.50 10.90 7.51
N LEU A 318 -5.03 11.63 6.53
CA LEU A 318 -4.86 11.33 5.10
C LEU A 318 -3.42 11.49 4.62
N ALA A 319 -2.58 12.27 5.31
CA ALA A 319 -1.15 12.29 5.04
C ALA A 319 -0.46 10.98 5.48
N LEU A 320 -1.04 10.27 6.45
CA LEU A 320 -0.45 9.12 7.14
C LEU A 320 -1.05 7.79 6.67
N ASP A 321 -1.75 7.81 5.54
CA ASP A 321 -2.38 6.66 4.92
C ASP A 321 -2.31 6.71 3.38
N VAL A 322 -2.93 5.70 2.77
CA VAL A 322 -3.07 5.48 1.32
C VAL A 322 -4.52 5.59 0.86
N THR A 323 -5.39 6.29 1.62
CA THR A 323 -6.80 6.46 1.26
C THR A 323 -6.91 7.00 -0.17
N PRO A 324 -7.63 6.35 -1.09
CA PRO A 324 -7.72 6.80 -2.48
C PRO A 324 -8.34 8.21 -2.60
N PRO A 325 -7.79 9.07 -3.49
CA PRO A 325 -8.38 10.36 -3.83
C PRO A 325 -9.77 10.22 -4.47
N THR A 326 -10.73 11.04 -4.03
CA THR A 326 -12.10 11.08 -4.57
C THR A 326 -12.65 12.50 -4.55
N GLU A 327 -13.41 12.88 -5.58
CA GLU A 327 -14.05 14.20 -5.65
C GLU A 327 -15.15 14.39 -4.59
N SER A 328 -15.78 13.30 -4.13
CA SER A 328 -16.79 13.34 -3.08
C SER A 328 -16.23 13.63 -1.68
N LYS A 329 -14.91 13.47 -1.50
CA LYS A 329 -14.16 13.85 -0.29
C LYS A 329 -12.95 14.68 -0.68
N PRO A 330 -13.12 15.98 -1.00
CA PRO A 330 -12.07 16.83 -1.57
C PRO A 330 -10.76 16.90 -0.78
N GLU A 331 -10.79 16.65 0.53
CA GLU A 331 -9.60 16.54 1.39
C GLU A 331 -8.67 15.37 1.02
N THR A 332 -9.19 14.38 0.29
CA THR A 332 -8.43 13.21 -0.18
C THR A 332 -7.62 13.50 -1.45
N LEU A 333 -7.98 14.55 -2.21
CA LEU A 333 -7.33 14.95 -3.45
C LEU A 333 -5.93 15.52 -3.20
N PHE A 334 -5.02 15.27 -4.13
CA PHE A 334 -3.69 15.88 -4.10
C PHE A 334 -3.72 17.29 -4.71
N VAL A 335 -3.06 18.22 -4.04
CA VAL A 335 -3.00 19.62 -4.47
C VAL A 335 -1.59 19.89 -5.02
N PRO A 336 -1.44 20.53 -6.19
CA PRO A 336 -0.12 20.90 -6.68
C PRO A 336 0.52 21.90 -5.70
N MET A 337 1.77 21.62 -5.33
CA MET A 337 2.55 22.53 -4.53
C MET A 337 2.66 23.86 -5.28
N PHE A 338 2.45 24.99 -4.59
CA PHE A 338 2.64 26.31 -5.15
C PHE A 338 3.21 27.22 -4.07
N GLY A 339 4.52 27.45 -4.10
CA GLY A 339 5.20 28.39 -3.21
C GLY A 339 4.80 29.83 -3.57
N PRO A 340 3.95 30.50 -2.77
CA PRO A 340 3.54 31.87 -3.07
C PRO A 340 4.76 32.78 -3.14
N ALA A 341 4.67 33.83 -3.94
CA ALA A 341 5.73 34.83 -4.01
C ALA A 341 5.72 35.58 -2.68
N GLU A 342 6.81 35.45 -1.95
CA GLU A 342 7.02 36.15 -0.70
C GLU A 342 7.36 37.62 -0.96
N TYR A 343 7.08 38.44 0.05
CA TYR A 343 7.39 39.87 0.00
C TYR A 343 8.90 40.10 -0.15
N TYR A 344 9.28 41.33 -0.52
CA TYR A 344 10.67 41.77 -0.53
C TYR A 344 10.77 43.20 -0.01
N ASP A 345 11.96 43.56 0.47
CA ASP A 345 12.28 44.95 0.84
C ASP A 345 12.70 45.75 -0.41
N VAL A 346 12.51 47.06 -0.37
CA VAL A 346 12.87 47.98 -1.45
C VAL A 346 13.77 49.13 -0.97
N ASP A 347 14.56 49.71 -1.86
CA ASP A 347 15.28 50.97 -1.60
C ASP A 347 14.34 52.19 -1.68
N SER A 348 14.90 53.38 -1.48
CA SER A 348 14.19 54.66 -1.60
C SER A 348 13.66 54.95 -3.02
N LYS A 349 14.13 54.20 -4.02
CA LYS A 349 13.69 54.28 -5.42
C LYS A 349 12.73 53.14 -5.80
N ASN A 350 12.23 52.39 -4.82
CA ASN A 350 11.36 51.22 -4.99
C ASN A 350 11.98 50.03 -5.72
N ASN A 351 13.31 49.98 -5.86
CA ASN A 351 13.98 48.81 -6.41
C ASN A 351 14.05 47.72 -5.33
N PRO A 352 13.81 46.44 -5.67
CA PRO A 352 14.02 45.34 -4.74
C PRO A 352 15.45 45.31 -4.21
N THR A 353 15.63 45.28 -2.89
CA THR A 353 16.96 45.27 -2.23
C THR A 353 17.23 44.00 -1.44
N ASN A 354 16.21 43.43 -0.80
CA ASN A 354 16.35 42.20 -0.03
C ASN A 354 15.22 41.24 -0.42
N LEU A 355 15.57 40.28 -1.28
CA LEU A 355 14.67 39.21 -1.65
C LEU A 355 14.71 38.15 -0.55
N THR A 356 13.56 37.76 0.00
CA THR A 356 13.44 36.82 1.13
C THR A 356 13.69 35.37 0.73
N LEU A 357 13.06 34.35 1.31
CA LEU A 357 13.31 32.96 0.89
C LEU A 357 12.76 32.68 -0.51
N ASN A 358 11.56 33.19 -0.84
CA ASN A 358 10.91 32.91 -2.12
C ASN A 358 10.22 34.13 -2.77
N SER A 359 10.94 35.25 -2.93
CA SER A 359 10.44 36.41 -3.70
C SER A 359 10.72 36.22 -5.21
N TRP A 360 9.68 36.11 -6.03
CA TRP A 360 9.81 35.86 -7.48
C TRP A 360 8.80 36.62 -8.36
N TRP A 361 7.97 37.46 -7.76
CA TRP A 361 6.99 38.29 -8.47
C TRP A 361 6.93 39.68 -7.85
N THR A 362 6.71 40.71 -8.65
CA THR A 362 6.60 42.09 -8.16
C THR A 362 5.29 42.32 -7.41
N ASP A 363 5.33 43.04 -6.29
CA ASP A 363 4.18 43.26 -5.39
C ASP A 363 3.58 44.68 -5.50
N ASP A 364 2.36 44.87 -5.00
CA ASP A 364 1.84 46.22 -4.70
C ASP A 364 2.50 46.74 -3.42
N LEU A 365 3.40 47.73 -3.59
CA LEU A 365 4.19 48.28 -2.49
C LEU A 365 3.36 49.06 -1.46
N LYS A 366 2.08 49.38 -1.74
CA LYS A 366 1.17 50.03 -0.79
C LYS A 366 0.68 49.08 0.30
N LEU A 367 0.77 47.77 0.07
CA LEU A 367 0.33 46.73 1.01
C LEU A 367 1.44 46.39 2.02
N SER A 368 1.05 45.91 3.20
CA SER A 368 1.97 45.31 4.17
C SER A 368 2.57 44.00 3.64
N GLY A 369 3.71 43.54 4.19
CA GLY A 369 4.36 42.29 3.75
C GLY A 369 3.42 41.07 3.79
N ALA A 370 2.66 40.91 4.87
CA ALA A 370 1.67 39.84 5.00
C ALA A 370 0.53 39.94 3.95
N ALA A 371 0.09 41.16 3.63
CA ALA A 371 -0.95 41.38 2.62
C ALA A 371 -0.44 41.14 1.19
N ARG A 372 0.78 41.60 0.88
CA ARG A 372 1.46 41.34 -0.41
C ARG A 372 1.56 39.86 -0.71
N GLN A 373 1.91 39.05 0.28
CA GLN A 373 2.07 37.60 0.06
C GLN A 373 0.74 36.90 -0.28
N LYS A 374 -0.37 37.32 0.35
CA LYS A 374 -1.70 36.77 0.10
C LYS A 374 -2.41 37.36 -1.12
N ASP A 375 -1.91 38.48 -1.65
CA ASP A 375 -2.52 39.17 -2.76
C ASP A 375 -2.31 38.40 -4.07
N LEU A 376 -3.39 37.80 -4.57
CA LEU A 376 -3.39 37.07 -5.82
C LEU A 376 -3.28 38.01 -7.04
N LYS A 377 -3.70 39.28 -6.93
CA LYS A 377 -3.76 40.21 -8.06
C LYS A 377 -2.40 40.41 -8.72
N LYS A 378 -1.32 40.35 -7.94
CA LYS A 378 0.05 40.52 -8.45
C LYS A 378 0.37 39.59 -9.61
N TYR A 379 -0.11 38.34 -9.58
CA TYR A 379 0.11 37.36 -10.64
C TYR A 379 -0.56 37.74 -11.97
N TYR A 380 -1.53 38.65 -11.95
CA TYR A 380 -2.31 39.08 -13.11
C TYR A 380 -2.09 40.53 -13.53
N LEU A 381 -1.51 41.36 -12.66
CA LEU A 381 -1.27 42.78 -12.94
C LEU A 381 0.21 43.11 -13.06
N ASN A 382 1.07 42.32 -12.40
CA ASN A 382 2.48 42.63 -12.25
C ASN A 382 3.37 41.65 -13.05
N ASN A 383 4.68 41.89 -12.98
CA ASN A 383 5.70 41.16 -13.74
C ASN A 383 6.54 40.24 -12.84
N VAL A 384 7.14 39.22 -13.46
CA VAL A 384 8.13 38.35 -12.83
C VAL A 384 9.34 39.17 -12.39
N LEU A 385 9.87 38.91 -11.19
CA LEU A 385 11.18 39.45 -10.81
C LEU A 385 12.29 38.77 -11.61
N SER A 386 13.47 39.39 -11.71
CA SER A 386 14.64 38.72 -12.27
C SER A 386 14.89 37.40 -11.55
N LYS A 387 15.17 36.34 -12.32
CA LYS A 387 15.38 35.00 -11.78
C LYS A 387 16.51 35.05 -10.76
N ARG A 388 16.23 34.64 -9.52
CA ARG A 388 17.25 34.55 -8.49
C ARG A 388 18.24 33.43 -8.80
N SER A 389 19.49 33.63 -8.42
CA SER A 389 20.59 32.69 -8.63
C SER A 389 20.52 31.45 -7.72
N ASP A 390 19.82 31.54 -6.58
CA ASP A 390 19.65 30.49 -5.56
C ASP A 390 18.39 29.63 -5.78
N GLY A 391 17.70 29.80 -6.90
CA GLY A 391 16.38 29.19 -7.13
C GLY A 391 15.24 30.07 -6.61
N GLY A 392 14.01 29.58 -6.72
CA GLY A 392 12.82 30.41 -6.48
C GLY A 392 11.67 30.05 -7.41
N GLY A 393 10.50 30.60 -7.12
CA GLY A 393 9.33 30.42 -7.95
C GLY A 393 8.23 29.61 -7.28
N PRO A 394 7.17 29.29 -8.05
CA PRO A 394 6.06 28.50 -7.53
C PRO A 394 6.50 27.06 -7.19
N ASN A 395 7.64 26.60 -7.72
CA ASN A 395 8.21 25.27 -7.48
C ASN A 395 9.35 25.25 -6.43
N TYR A 396 9.46 26.27 -5.57
CA TYR A 396 10.60 26.49 -4.65
C TYR A 396 11.13 25.24 -3.93
N SER A 397 10.24 24.41 -3.37
CA SER A 397 10.61 23.20 -2.61
C SER A 397 10.44 21.90 -3.38
N CYS A 398 10.32 21.98 -4.72
CA CYS A 398 10.24 20.84 -5.62
C CYS A 398 11.62 20.55 -6.20
N THR A 399 12.50 20.01 -5.37
CA THR A 399 13.92 19.80 -5.70
C THR A 399 14.23 18.39 -6.21
N THR A 400 13.27 17.48 -6.13
CA THR A 400 13.45 16.07 -6.50
C THR A 400 13.01 15.78 -7.93
N THR A 401 13.59 14.72 -8.50
CA THR A 401 13.11 14.11 -9.74
C THR A 401 11.80 13.36 -9.51
N ALA A 402 10.99 13.23 -10.56
CA ALA A 402 9.70 12.54 -10.48
C ALA A 402 9.84 11.08 -10.01
N ILE A 403 8.84 10.61 -9.26
CA ILE A 403 8.66 9.20 -8.89
C ILE A 403 8.70 8.35 -10.16
N THR A 404 9.45 7.25 -10.08
CA THR A 404 9.32 6.17 -11.06
C THR A 404 8.31 5.17 -10.54
N ARG A 405 7.22 5.02 -11.29
CA ARG A 405 6.14 4.08 -10.97
C ARG A 405 6.66 2.65 -10.93
N LEU A 406 5.88 1.76 -10.31
CA LEU A 406 6.24 0.37 -10.13
C LEU A 406 6.49 -0.30 -11.50
N THR A 407 7.74 -0.65 -11.75
CA THR A 407 8.26 -1.11 -13.04
C THR A 407 8.85 -2.50 -12.91
N ASP A 408 8.51 -3.39 -13.83
CA ASP A 408 9.09 -4.73 -13.89
C ASP A 408 10.56 -4.66 -14.31
N ILE A 409 11.46 -5.15 -13.46
CA ILE A 409 12.91 -5.10 -13.68
C ILE A 409 13.47 -6.39 -14.32
N THR A 410 12.61 -7.36 -14.66
CA THR A 410 13.06 -8.62 -15.29
C THR A 410 13.51 -8.44 -16.73
N ASN A 411 13.09 -7.36 -17.37
CA ASN A 411 13.48 -6.99 -18.72
C ASN A 411 14.44 -5.78 -18.70
N ASP A 412 15.28 -5.69 -19.74
CA ASP A 412 16.31 -4.64 -19.83
C ASP A 412 15.73 -3.23 -19.87
N ALA A 413 14.54 -3.04 -20.46
CA ALA A 413 13.90 -1.73 -20.53
C ALA A 413 13.51 -1.23 -19.13
N GLY A 414 12.83 -2.04 -18.32
CA GLY A 414 12.43 -1.67 -16.97
C GLY A 414 13.62 -1.50 -16.03
N LYS A 415 14.65 -2.36 -16.15
CA LYS A 415 15.93 -2.18 -15.46
C LYS A 415 16.57 -0.83 -15.81
N ALA A 416 16.60 -0.47 -17.09
CA ALA A 416 17.14 0.81 -17.55
C ALA A 416 16.32 2.00 -17.05
N THR A 417 14.98 1.90 -17.01
CA THR A 417 14.10 2.93 -16.45
C THR A 417 14.45 3.25 -15.00
N ILE A 418 14.53 2.24 -14.13
CA ILE A 418 14.84 2.44 -12.71
C ILE A 418 16.26 2.97 -12.53
N LYS A 419 17.26 2.41 -13.22
CA LYS A 419 18.66 2.86 -13.14
C LYS A 419 18.85 4.29 -13.62
N THR A 420 18.12 4.70 -14.66
CA THR A 420 18.18 6.07 -15.18
C THR A 420 17.61 7.05 -14.16
N ALA A 421 16.50 6.68 -13.52
CA ALA A 421 15.89 7.50 -12.47
C ALA A 421 16.81 7.63 -11.24
N ILE A 422 17.45 6.53 -10.79
CA ILE A 422 18.45 6.57 -9.70
C ILE A 422 19.58 7.54 -10.03
N LYS A 423 20.14 7.45 -11.25
CA LYS A 423 21.25 8.32 -11.69
C LYS A 423 20.86 9.80 -11.71
N ALA A 424 19.61 10.12 -12.03
CA ALA A 424 19.11 11.47 -12.19
C ALA A 424 18.93 12.24 -10.85
N MET A 425 18.87 11.53 -9.71
CA MET A 425 18.68 12.14 -8.38
C MET A 425 19.75 13.21 -8.08
N GLN A 426 19.38 14.28 -7.37
CA GLN A 426 20.29 15.37 -6.97
C GLN A 426 20.09 15.71 -5.49
N PRO A 427 21.15 16.08 -4.74
CA PRO A 427 21.05 16.38 -3.32
C PRO A 427 20.68 17.85 -3.12
N ASN A 428 19.40 18.13 -2.90
CA ASN A 428 18.89 19.49 -2.68
C ASN A 428 17.59 19.50 -1.85
N GLY A 429 17.48 20.46 -0.93
CA GLY A 429 16.31 20.70 -0.09
C GLY A 429 16.39 20.09 1.31
N GLY A 430 15.31 20.21 2.08
CA GLY A 430 15.19 19.62 3.41
C GLY A 430 14.96 18.10 3.37
N THR A 431 14.74 17.50 4.54
CA THR A 431 14.63 16.06 4.74
C THR A 431 13.25 15.73 5.30
N ASN A 432 12.34 15.22 4.45
CA ASN A 432 10.98 14.83 4.83
C ASN A 432 10.77 13.32 4.63
N VAL A 433 11.34 12.53 5.53
CA VAL A 433 11.21 11.06 5.54
C VAL A 433 9.74 10.62 5.62
N PRO A 434 8.84 11.24 6.43
CA PRO A 434 7.42 10.86 6.42
C PRO A 434 6.78 10.97 5.04
N GLU A 435 7.03 12.05 4.29
CA GLU A 435 6.44 12.20 2.95
C GLU A 435 7.04 11.17 1.97
N GLY A 436 8.35 10.93 2.04
CA GLY A 436 9.00 9.87 1.26
C GLY A 436 8.40 8.49 1.52
N MET A 437 8.22 8.11 2.79
CA MET A 437 7.60 6.84 3.19
C MET A 437 6.14 6.76 2.73
N ALA A 438 5.39 7.86 2.85
CA ALA A 438 3.98 7.86 2.47
C ALA A 438 3.82 7.64 0.96
N TRP A 439 4.66 8.27 0.14
CA TRP A 439 4.69 8.02 -1.30
C TRP A 439 5.22 6.65 -1.67
N GLY A 440 6.23 6.14 -0.96
CA GLY A 440 6.71 4.76 -1.12
C GLY A 440 5.62 3.73 -0.84
N TRP A 441 4.76 3.97 0.16
CA TRP A 441 3.61 3.11 0.40
C TRP A 441 2.56 3.26 -0.71
N ARG A 442 2.28 4.48 -1.17
CA ARG A 442 1.30 4.74 -2.24
C ARG A 442 1.68 4.08 -3.58
N THR A 443 2.96 3.95 -3.92
CA THR A 443 3.39 3.26 -5.16
C THR A 443 3.16 1.75 -5.13
N LEU A 444 2.96 1.15 -3.95
CA LEU A 444 2.74 -0.28 -3.77
C LEU A 444 1.26 -0.64 -3.64
N VAL A 445 0.36 0.32 -3.45
CA VAL A 445 -1.07 0.07 -3.26
C VAL A 445 -1.77 0.14 -4.59
N GLN A 446 -2.67 -0.81 -4.84
CA GLN A 446 -3.52 -0.77 -6.03
C GLN A 446 -4.56 0.35 -5.88
N GLY A 447 -4.34 1.49 -6.53
CA GLY A 447 -5.27 2.60 -6.53
C GLY A 447 -4.61 3.89 -6.99
N ALA A 448 -5.40 4.92 -7.24
CA ALA A 448 -4.83 6.23 -7.54
C ALA A 448 -3.96 6.70 -6.34
N PRO A 449 -2.80 7.35 -6.58
CA PRO A 449 -2.34 7.89 -7.87
C PRO A 449 -1.74 6.91 -8.88
N PHE A 450 -1.26 5.75 -8.43
CA PHE A 450 -0.50 4.79 -9.25
C PHE A 450 -1.09 3.38 -9.12
N THR A 451 -1.70 2.88 -10.19
CA THR A 451 -2.51 1.66 -10.16
C THR A 451 -1.72 0.38 -10.43
N GLU A 452 -0.41 0.47 -10.58
CA GLU A 452 0.47 -0.65 -10.95
C GLU A 452 0.63 -1.69 -9.85
N GLY A 453 0.42 -1.32 -8.59
CA GLY A 453 0.50 -2.22 -7.45
C GLY A 453 -0.54 -3.33 -7.53
N ARG A 454 -0.16 -4.54 -7.15
CA ARG A 454 -1.08 -5.69 -7.07
C ARG A 454 -2.12 -5.49 -5.95
N PRO A 455 -3.33 -6.08 -6.08
CA PRO A 455 -4.33 -6.04 -5.01
C PRO A 455 -3.77 -6.57 -3.69
N SER A 456 -4.15 -5.99 -2.55
CA SER A 456 -3.75 -6.51 -1.23
C SER A 456 -4.34 -7.89 -0.91
N THR A 457 -5.37 -8.30 -1.65
CA THR A 457 -5.98 -9.64 -1.57
C THR A 457 -5.17 -10.72 -2.29
N ASP A 458 -4.20 -10.34 -3.14
CA ASP A 458 -3.33 -11.30 -3.82
C ASP A 458 -2.37 -11.93 -2.81
N ARG A 459 -2.63 -13.20 -2.45
CA ARG A 459 -1.72 -14.01 -1.64
C ARG A 459 -0.45 -14.33 -2.44
N GLY A 460 0.69 -14.38 -1.76
CA GLY A 460 1.98 -14.66 -2.40
C GLY A 460 2.67 -13.44 -3.02
N ASN A 461 2.30 -12.24 -2.58
CA ASN A 461 2.94 -11.00 -3.01
C ASN A 461 3.43 -10.20 -1.81
N ASP A 462 4.74 -10.09 -1.65
CA ASP A 462 5.35 -9.27 -0.61
C ASP A 462 5.52 -7.83 -1.11
N LYS A 463 4.99 -6.88 -0.33
CA LYS A 463 5.14 -5.44 -0.58
C LYS A 463 6.16 -4.90 0.41
N VAL A 464 7.25 -4.35 -0.11
CA VAL A 464 8.39 -3.90 0.69
C VAL A 464 8.68 -2.42 0.43
N VAL A 465 8.73 -1.61 1.47
CA VAL A 465 9.25 -0.24 1.40
C VAL A 465 10.64 -0.21 2.01
N ILE A 466 11.63 0.26 1.26
CA ILE A 466 13.00 0.45 1.73
C ILE A 466 13.22 1.95 1.86
N VAL A 467 13.28 2.45 3.09
CA VAL A 467 13.54 3.85 3.41
C VAL A 467 15.00 4.03 3.77
N LEU A 468 15.68 4.97 3.11
CA LEU A 468 17.06 5.32 3.40
C LEU A 468 17.19 6.82 3.59
N THR A 469 17.91 7.23 4.64
CA THR A 469 18.19 8.64 4.95
C THR A 469 19.53 8.78 5.68
N ASP A 470 20.20 9.93 5.50
CA ASP A 470 21.44 10.28 6.21
C ASP A 470 21.22 11.28 7.35
N GLY A 471 19.98 11.63 7.66
CA GLY A 471 19.67 12.74 8.54
C GLY A 471 18.37 12.63 9.31
N ALA A 472 18.25 13.50 10.31
CA ALA A 472 16.99 13.75 11.01
C ALA A 472 16.00 14.46 10.08
N ASN A 473 14.70 14.32 10.37
CA ASN A 473 13.67 15.09 9.68
C ASN A 473 13.89 16.60 9.89
N THR A 474 13.85 17.38 8.81
CA THR A 474 14.08 18.83 8.86
C THR A 474 12.92 19.62 8.28
N TYR A 475 12.44 20.56 9.09
CA TYR A 475 11.62 21.68 8.66
C TYR A 475 12.19 22.92 9.34
N TYR A 476 12.30 24.03 8.61
CA TYR A 476 13.02 25.19 9.10
C TYR A 476 12.09 26.34 9.43
N THR A 477 12.30 26.94 10.59
CA THR A 477 11.73 28.24 10.93
C THR A 477 12.26 29.28 9.96
N TYR A 478 11.41 30.26 9.64
CA TYR A 478 11.76 31.28 8.67
C TYR A 478 13.05 32.04 9.07
N ASN A 479 13.15 32.42 10.35
CA ASN A 479 14.31 33.14 10.88
C ASN A 479 15.61 32.32 10.82
N SER A 480 15.54 30.98 10.91
CA SER A 480 16.74 30.13 10.81
C SER A 480 17.38 30.13 9.42
N LEU A 481 16.60 30.43 8.38
CA LEU A 481 17.08 30.50 7.00
C LEU A 481 17.30 31.95 6.52
N ALA A 482 16.38 32.85 6.85
CA ALA A 482 16.43 34.23 6.37
C ALA A 482 17.13 35.21 7.32
N GLY A 483 17.39 34.80 8.57
CA GLY A 483 17.88 35.67 9.65
C GLY A 483 16.75 36.34 10.45
N SER A 484 17.10 36.92 11.60
CA SER A 484 16.16 37.54 12.53
C SER A 484 15.42 38.76 11.95
N ASN A 485 14.16 38.96 12.33
CA ASN A 485 13.29 40.08 11.92
C ASN A 485 12.99 40.13 10.40
N ARG A 486 13.17 39.00 9.71
CA ARG A 486 12.94 38.86 8.27
C ARG A 486 11.63 38.17 7.93
N ASP A 487 10.84 37.77 8.93
CA ASP A 487 9.53 37.16 8.73
C ASP A 487 8.38 38.20 8.90
N LYS A 488 8.36 39.25 8.06
CA LYS A 488 7.32 40.29 8.15
C LYS A 488 5.93 39.83 7.68
N ALA A 489 5.84 38.67 7.03
CA ALA A 489 4.59 38.04 6.63
C ALA A 489 4.06 37.04 7.67
N SER A 490 4.83 36.79 8.73
CA SER A 490 4.53 35.80 9.78
C SER A 490 4.24 34.42 9.19
N ASN A 491 5.15 33.94 8.35
CA ASN A 491 5.12 32.62 7.74
C ASN A 491 5.52 31.51 8.73
N LEU A 492 6.33 31.87 9.73
CA LEU A 492 6.89 31.02 10.80
C LEU A 492 7.85 29.93 10.32
N SER A 493 7.73 29.47 9.08
CA SER A 493 8.61 28.52 8.40
C SER A 493 8.86 28.91 6.95
N TYR A 494 9.82 28.23 6.31
CA TYR A 494 9.85 28.16 4.85
C TYR A 494 8.63 27.40 4.30
N TYR A 495 8.37 27.57 3.01
CA TYR A 495 7.32 26.84 2.30
C TYR A 495 7.82 25.46 1.86
N SER A 496 7.07 24.39 2.11
CA SER A 496 7.38 23.04 1.62
C SER A 496 6.11 22.18 1.60
N ALA A 497 6.22 20.85 1.63
CA ALA A 497 5.09 19.92 1.52
C ALA A 497 3.93 20.17 2.50
N HIS A 498 4.19 20.76 3.67
CA HIS A 498 3.15 21.07 4.66
C HIS A 498 2.64 22.52 4.59
N GLY A 499 3.03 23.29 3.58
CA GLY A 499 2.75 24.73 3.47
C GLY A 499 3.50 25.56 4.51
N TYR A 500 3.00 26.77 4.79
CA TYR A 500 3.53 27.58 5.89
C TYR A 500 2.94 27.13 7.23
N THR A 501 3.78 27.02 8.25
CA THR A 501 3.37 26.63 9.61
C THR A 501 2.53 27.69 10.33
N SER A 502 2.30 28.86 9.72
CA SER A 502 1.30 29.85 10.16
C SER A 502 -0.09 29.68 9.56
N ARG A 503 -0.27 28.73 8.62
CA ARG A 503 -1.53 28.52 7.89
C ARG A 503 -2.25 27.28 8.42
N THR A 504 -3.34 27.51 9.13
CA THR A 504 -4.24 26.43 9.57
C THR A 504 -5.19 26.09 8.44
N THR A 505 -5.18 24.82 8.01
CA THR A 505 -6.07 24.33 6.97
C THR A 505 -7.52 24.40 7.42
N LYS A 506 -8.42 24.82 6.53
CA LYS A 506 -9.87 24.89 6.82
C LYS A 506 -10.39 23.54 7.31
N GLY A 507 -11.12 23.54 8.42
CA GLY A 507 -11.67 22.33 9.04
C GLY A 507 -10.75 21.66 10.08
N TYR A 508 -9.55 22.20 10.32
CA TYR A 508 -8.59 21.68 11.30
C TYR A 508 -8.25 22.73 12.36
N SER A 509 -7.77 22.27 13.52
CA SER A 509 -7.37 23.12 14.66
C SER A 509 -5.91 23.54 14.65
N GLN A 510 -5.07 22.88 13.82
CA GLN A 510 -3.62 23.08 13.75
C GLN A 510 -3.15 23.04 12.30
N THR A 511 -1.93 23.54 12.05
CA THR A 511 -1.30 23.51 10.72
C THR A 511 -0.85 22.09 10.36
N ARG A 512 -0.76 21.79 9.05
CA ARG A 512 -0.59 20.41 8.53
C ARG A 512 0.61 19.66 9.09
N LEU A 513 1.69 20.36 9.43
CA LEU A 513 2.87 19.76 10.06
C LEU A 513 2.54 19.11 11.42
N PHE A 514 1.64 19.72 12.19
CA PHE A 514 1.33 19.35 13.58
C PHE A 514 0.09 18.45 13.71
N GLN A 515 -0.76 18.39 12.69
CA GLN A 515 -1.90 17.49 12.66
C GLN A 515 -1.46 16.03 12.87
N GLU A 516 -2.19 15.28 13.70
CA GLU A 516 -1.89 13.89 14.09
C GLU A 516 -0.55 13.66 14.80
N SER A 517 0.19 14.72 15.16
CA SER A 517 1.52 14.57 15.78
C SER A 517 1.46 14.45 17.31
N GLY A 518 0.42 14.98 17.95
CA GLY A 518 0.35 15.14 19.40
C GLY A 518 1.36 16.14 20.00
N VAL A 519 2.13 16.85 19.16
CA VAL A 519 3.14 17.83 19.57
C VAL A 519 2.52 19.22 19.64
N SER A 520 2.75 19.94 20.73
CA SER A 520 2.32 21.34 20.88
C SER A 520 2.99 22.25 19.86
N VAL A 521 2.20 23.14 19.25
CA VAL A 521 2.67 24.07 18.22
C VAL A 521 3.63 25.09 18.82
N SER A 522 4.83 25.20 18.24
CA SER A 522 5.82 26.24 18.56
C SER A 522 6.73 26.50 17.35
N GLN A 523 7.23 27.74 17.22
CA GLN A 523 8.16 28.14 16.15
C GLN A 523 9.60 27.76 16.54
N ASP A 524 9.90 26.46 16.48
CA ASP A 524 11.22 25.92 16.80
C ASP A 524 11.55 24.75 15.85
N ASN A 525 12.77 24.72 15.34
CA ASN A 525 13.21 23.68 14.41
C ASN A 525 13.14 22.28 15.06
N GLY A 526 13.52 22.17 16.35
CA GLY A 526 13.43 20.91 17.08
C GLY A 526 12.00 20.45 17.32
N VAL A 527 11.07 21.39 17.56
CA VAL A 527 9.63 21.11 17.66
C VAL A 527 9.06 20.63 16.31
N TYR A 528 9.49 21.24 15.20
CA TYR A 528 9.11 20.78 13.87
C TYR A 528 9.61 19.36 13.59
N THR A 529 10.88 19.06 13.89
CA THR A 529 11.44 17.71 13.79
C THR A 529 10.66 16.70 14.65
N LYS A 530 10.30 17.06 15.89
CA LYS A 530 9.48 16.19 16.76
C LYS A 530 8.12 15.88 16.16
N ALA A 531 7.43 16.90 15.59
CA ALA A 531 6.13 16.70 14.94
C ALA A 531 6.24 15.76 13.73
N MET A 532 7.27 15.92 12.90
CA MET A 532 7.55 15.01 11.77
C MET A 532 7.84 13.59 12.25
N ASN A 533 8.65 13.43 13.29
CA ASN A 533 9.01 12.13 13.85
C ASN A 533 7.77 11.38 14.39
N ALA A 534 6.87 12.07 15.10
CA ALA A 534 5.63 11.49 15.61
C ALA A 534 4.71 11.02 14.47
N ARG A 535 4.61 11.81 13.39
CA ARG A 535 3.84 11.46 12.20
C ARG A 535 4.46 10.27 11.45
N PHE A 536 5.79 10.22 11.33
CA PHE A 536 6.48 9.08 10.73
C PHE A 536 6.22 7.79 11.52
N ALA A 537 6.28 7.82 12.86
CA ALA A 537 5.98 6.65 13.68
C ALA A 537 4.55 6.12 13.43
N THR A 538 3.57 7.02 13.36
CA THR A 538 2.17 6.67 13.07
C THR A 538 2.03 6.06 11.67
N LEU A 539 2.65 6.68 10.66
CA LEU A 539 2.65 6.19 9.29
C LEU A 539 3.26 4.77 9.19
N CYS A 540 4.38 4.52 9.87
CA CYS A 540 5.00 3.19 9.89
C CYS A 540 4.09 2.13 10.52
N ASN A 541 3.37 2.47 11.59
CA ASN A 541 2.42 1.56 12.21
C ASN A 541 1.23 1.26 11.28
N ASN A 542 0.70 2.27 10.60
CA ASN A 542 -0.38 2.09 9.62
C ASN A 542 0.07 1.19 8.45
N ALA A 543 1.27 1.41 7.91
CA ALA A 543 1.81 0.59 6.83
C ALA A 543 2.05 -0.87 7.27
N LYS A 544 2.62 -1.10 8.46
CA LYS A 544 2.80 -2.46 9.01
C LYS A 544 1.46 -3.17 9.23
N ASN A 545 0.44 -2.46 9.72
CA ASN A 545 -0.91 -3.00 9.88
C ASN A 545 -1.56 -3.36 8.53
N ALA A 546 -1.12 -2.74 7.44
CA ALA A 546 -1.50 -3.08 6.07
C ALA A 546 -0.63 -4.18 5.43
N ASN A 547 0.16 -4.90 6.24
CA ASN A 547 1.09 -5.97 5.82
C ASN A 547 2.22 -5.50 4.88
N ILE A 548 2.60 -4.22 4.97
CA ILE A 548 3.79 -3.71 4.27
C ILE A 548 5.03 -4.01 5.12
N ILE A 549 6.02 -4.65 4.51
CA ILE A 549 7.32 -4.87 5.12
C ILE A 549 8.13 -3.58 4.99
N ILE A 550 8.57 -3.04 6.11
CA ILE A 550 9.38 -1.81 6.14
C ILE A 550 10.81 -2.17 6.46
N MET A 551 11.72 -1.81 5.56
CA MET A 551 13.17 -1.87 5.74
C MET A 551 13.71 -0.46 5.85
N THR A 552 14.60 -0.21 6.81
CA THR A 552 15.14 1.15 7.03
C THR A 552 16.66 1.14 7.10
N VAL A 553 17.30 2.11 6.45
CA VAL A 553 18.75 2.27 6.44
C VAL A 553 19.11 3.68 6.90
N ALA A 554 19.88 3.77 7.99
CA ALA A 554 20.53 4.99 8.44
C ALA A 554 21.95 5.06 7.86
N VAL A 555 22.30 6.16 7.20
CA VAL A 555 23.62 6.37 6.60
C VAL A 555 24.38 7.44 7.38
N ASP A 556 25.58 7.12 7.85
CA ASP A 556 26.49 8.04 8.54
C ASP A 556 25.92 8.73 9.79
N LEU A 557 24.88 8.17 10.41
CA LEU A 557 24.33 8.68 11.67
C LEU A 557 25.19 8.27 12.87
N ASN A 558 25.52 9.24 13.71
CA ASN A 558 26.36 9.10 14.89
C ASN A 558 25.51 8.94 16.15
N SER A 559 25.61 7.76 16.76
CA SER A 559 24.93 7.40 18.01
C SER A 559 25.29 8.28 19.23
N SER A 560 26.37 9.06 19.14
CA SER A 560 26.81 10.00 20.18
C SER A 560 26.07 11.34 20.13
N LYS A 561 25.44 11.68 18.99
CA LYS A 561 24.63 12.89 18.85
C LYS A 561 23.17 12.57 19.17
N THR A 562 22.56 13.34 20.07
CA THR A 562 21.23 13.04 20.61
C THR A 562 20.13 12.99 19.55
N ASP A 563 20.17 13.90 18.58
CA ASP A 563 19.23 14.01 17.47
C ASP A 563 19.41 12.86 16.46
N GLU A 564 20.64 12.56 16.06
CA GLU A 564 20.93 11.44 15.15
C GLU A 564 20.61 10.08 15.81
N LYS A 565 20.89 9.92 17.11
CA LYS A 565 20.48 8.75 17.89
C LYS A 565 18.96 8.59 17.94
N ALA A 566 18.22 9.67 18.17
CA ALA A 566 16.76 9.62 18.17
C ALA A 566 16.21 9.23 16.79
N GLN A 567 16.83 9.71 15.71
CA GLN A 567 16.49 9.32 14.34
C GLN A 567 16.77 7.83 14.07
N MET A 568 17.92 7.31 14.51
CA MET A 568 18.24 5.88 14.40
C MET A 568 17.22 5.01 15.13
N GLU A 569 16.85 5.34 16.37
CA GLU A 569 15.84 4.60 17.12
C GLU A 569 14.45 4.68 16.47
N LEU A 570 14.12 5.82 15.88
CA LEU A 570 12.88 6.01 15.13
C LEU A 570 12.84 5.10 13.89
N LEU A 571 13.91 5.07 13.10
CA LEU A 571 14.04 4.18 11.94
C LEU A 571 13.97 2.71 12.36
N LYS A 572 14.69 2.33 13.42
CA LYS A 572 14.67 0.98 13.98
C LYS A 572 13.29 0.56 14.49
N THR A 573 12.52 1.47 15.07
CA THR A 573 11.15 1.20 15.54
C THR A 573 10.16 1.10 14.37
N CYS A 574 10.37 1.90 13.33
CA CYS A 574 9.59 1.87 12.11
C CYS A 574 9.76 0.53 11.37
N SER A 575 10.98 -0.02 11.33
CA SER A 575 11.27 -1.25 10.59
C SER A 575 10.51 -2.48 11.10
N SER A 576 10.21 -3.35 10.14
CA SER A 576 9.59 -4.63 10.37
C SER A 576 10.61 -5.65 10.89
N ASP A 577 10.09 -6.74 11.43
CA ASP A 577 10.90 -7.89 11.81
C ASP A 577 11.09 -8.82 10.60
N SER A 578 12.28 -9.37 10.47
CA SER A 578 12.60 -10.37 9.45
C SER A 578 11.76 -11.63 9.68
N ARG A 579 11.28 -12.22 8.59
CA ARG A 579 10.58 -13.51 8.63
C ARG A 579 11.54 -14.70 8.60
N VAL A 580 12.82 -14.47 8.30
CA VAL A 580 13.80 -15.52 7.98
C VAL A 580 15.06 -15.45 8.86
N ARG A 581 15.47 -14.25 9.27
CA ARG A 581 16.67 -14.02 10.07
C ARG A 581 16.31 -13.89 11.54
N LEU A 582 17.03 -14.61 12.39
CA LEU A 582 16.96 -14.50 13.84
C LEU A 582 18.23 -13.86 14.40
N ASP A 583 18.07 -13.01 15.40
CA ASP A 583 19.14 -12.43 16.23
C ASP A 583 18.84 -12.75 17.69
N GLY A 584 19.75 -13.48 18.35
CA GLY A 584 19.55 -13.96 19.73
C GLY A 584 18.28 -14.79 19.93
N GLY A 585 17.82 -15.52 18.90
CA GLY A 585 16.60 -16.33 18.94
C GLY A 585 15.29 -15.55 18.74
N LYS A 586 15.36 -14.24 18.46
CA LYS A 586 14.20 -13.40 18.10
C LYS A 586 14.30 -12.98 16.64
N PRO A 587 13.18 -12.70 15.95
CA PRO A 587 13.21 -12.09 14.62
C PRO A 587 14.13 -10.86 14.59
N ALA A 588 15.09 -10.85 13.66
CA ALA A 588 16.03 -9.75 13.52
C ALA A 588 15.29 -8.53 12.94
N LYS A 589 15.61 -7.32 13.42
CA LYS A 589 15.05 -6.10 12.84
C LYS A 589 15.58 -5.88 11.42
N LEU A 590 14.72 -5.39 10.53
CA LEU A 590 15.07 -4.95 9.17
C LEU A 590 15.59 -3.50 9.20
N PHE A 591 16.54 -3.24 10.09
CA PHE A 591 17.20 -1.96 10.26
C PHE A 591 18.70 -2.12 10.14
N TRP A 592 19.32 -1.22 9.39
CA TRP A 592 20.77 -1.15 9.23
C TRP A 592 21.24 0.26 9.57
N ASN A 593 22.26 0.35 10.41
CA ASN A 593 23.04 1.57 10.59
C ASN A 593 24.38 1.35 9.90
N THR A 594 24.66 2.10 8.84
CA THR A 594 25.81 1.88 7.96
C THR A 594 26.59 3.16 7.75
N THR A 595 27.87 3.02 7.46
CA THR A 595 28.68 4.11 6.92
C THR A 595 28.54 4.19 5.40
N GLY A 596 28.94 5.31 4.81
CA GLY A 596 29.05 5.45 3.35
C GLY A 596 29.97 4.40 2.71
N GLY A 597 31.07 4.02 3.37
CA GLY A 597 31.98 2.97 2.92
C GLY A 597 31.38 1.55 2.91
N GLU A 598 30.40 1.27 3.77
CA GLU A 598 29.77 -0.05 3.94
C GLU A 598 28.42 -0.17 3.23
N LEU A 599 27.99 0.90 2.55
CA LEU A 599 26.64 0.98 1.99
C LEU A 599 26.36 -0.11 0.95
N ALA A 600 27.35 -0.48 0.13
CA ALA A 600 27.22 -1.57 -0.84
C ALA A 600 26.95 -2.92 -0.18
N GLU A 601 27.61 -3.20 0.95
CA GLU A 601 27.40 -4.43 1.73
C GLU A 601 26.01 -4.45 2.38
N THR A 602 25.56 -3.30 2.90
CA THR A 602 24.19 -3.16 3.43
C THR A 602 23.14 -3.47 2.36
N PHE A 603 23.29 -2.95 1.14
CA PHE A 603 22.38 -3.25 0.03
C PHE A 603 22.46 -4.72 -0.42
N ARG A 604 23.62 -5.36 -0.32
CA ARG A 604 23.76 -6.81 -0.54
C ARG A 604 22.92 -7.60 0.47
N GLN A 605 23.00 -7.27 1.76
CA GLN A 605 22.20 -7.91 2.81
C GLN A 605 20.69 -7.70 2.63
N ILE A 606 20.28 -6.51 2.16
CA ILE A 606 18.89 -6.24 1.79
C ILE A 606 18.46 -7.11 0.62
N GLY A 607 19.30 -7.24 -0.41
CA GLY A 607 19.06 -8.14 -1.54
C GLY A 607 18.88 -9.60 -1.10
N ASP A 608 19.73 -10.08 -0.18
CA ASP A 608 19.61 -11.42 0.40
C ASP A 608 18.29 -11.59 1.16
N GLU A 609 17.89 -10.59 1.96
CA GLU A 609 16.62 -10.61 2.69
C GLU A 609 15.41 -10.68 1.73
N LEU A 610 15.40 -9.83 0.70
CA LEU A 610 14.36 -9.84 -0.34
C LEU A 610 14.31 -11.17 -1.09
N SER A 611 15.47 -11.76 -1.36
CA SER A 611 15.58 -13.08 -1.99
C SER A 611 14.99 -14.18 -1.10
N ASN A 612 15.26 -14.14 0.20
CA ASN A 612 14.80 -15.15 1.15
C ASN A 612 13.31 -15.06 1.46
N LEU A 613 12.73 -13.84 1.48
CA LEU A 613 11.27 -13.66 1.56
C LEU A 613 10.55 -14.44 0.45
N ARG A 614 11.16 -14.52 -0.73
CA ARG A 614 10.64 -15.28 -1.88
C ARG A 614 10.81 -16.79 -1.77
N ILE A 615 11.57 -17.31 -0.80
CA ILE A 615 11.77 -18.76 -0.61
C ILE A 615 10.97 -19.27 0.59
N ALA A 616 10.71 -18.40 1.57
CA ALA A 616 10.06 -18.75 2.84
C ALA A 616 8.53 -18.64 2.83
N GLY A 617 7.92 -18.24 1.70
CA GLY A 617 6.47 -18.12 1.50
C GLY A 617 5.70 -19.43 1.55
#